data_AF-S6AWY4-F1
#
_entry.id   AF-S6AWY4-F1
#
_cell.length_a   1.000
_cell.length_b   1.000
_cell.length_c   1.000
_cell.angle_alpha   90.00
_cell.angle_beta   90.00
_cell.angle_gamma   90.00
#
_symmetry.space_group_name_H-M   'P 1'
#
loop_
_entity.id
_entity.type
_entity.pdbx_description
1 polymer ?
#
loop_
_entity_poly.entity_id
_entity_poly.type
_entity_poly.pdbx_seq_one_letter_code
_entity_poly.pdbx_strand_id
1 'polypeptide(L)'
;MNTLGSRIAHYRKLKGLSQQALANECQWESQSRIGNYERDTREPSFEDLKRIARVLEVTLNDLLNPAMQIAESKDGHYASDEKISPRSRQVLDRITFAACQGRLAEKDLILLEQIARRLEKPDD
;
A
#
# COMPACT_ATOMS: atom_id res chain seq x y z
N MET A 1 6.46 0.78 -10.76
CA MET A 1 5.31 1.61 -11.20
C MET A 1 4.10 1.21 -10.35
N ASN A 2 3.37 2.19 -9.80
CA ASN A 2 2.17 1.94 -8.97
C ASN A 2 0.93 1.93 -9.86
N THR A 3 0.70 0.82 -10.52
CA THR A 3 -0.42 0.61 -11.46
C THR A 3 -1.53 -0.18 -10.78
N LEU A 4 -2.69 -0.22 -11.43
CA LEU A 4 -3.79 -1.07 -10.98
C LEU A 4 -3.37 -2.55 -10.97
N GLY A 5 -2.68 -3.00 -12.03
CA GLY A 5 -2.15 -4.34 -12.11
C GLY A 5 -1.20 -4.70 -10.96
N SER A 6 -0.29 -3.78 -10.60
CA SER A 6 0.64 -4.04 -9.50
C SER A 6 -0.05 -4.09 -8.12
N ARG A 7 -1.15 -3.33 -7.91
CA ARG A 7 -1.98 -3.42 -6.70
C ARG A 7 -2.76 -4.73 -6.62
N ILE A 8 -3.35 -5.19 -7.73
CA ILE A 8 -4.00 -6.51 -7.78
C ILE A 8 -3.00 -7.61 -7.42
N ALA A 9 -1.81 -7.57 -8.02
CA ALA A 9 -0.74 -8.54 -7.73
C ALA A 9 -0.29 -8.49 -6.27
N HIS A 10 -0.21 -7.30 -5.68
CA HIS A 10 0.16 -7.09 -4.28
C HIS A 10 -0.82 -7.80 -3.33
N TYR A 11 -2.11 -7.46 -3.39
CA TYR A 11 -3.12 -8.06 -2.50
C TYR A 11 -3.30 -9.56 -2.75
N ARG A 12 -3.17 -10.02 -4.01
CA ARG A 12 -3.15 -11.44 -4.32
C ARG A 12 -2.03 -12.18 -3.57
N LYS A 13 -0.82 -11.61 -3.58
CA LYS A 13 0.33 -12.20 -2.88
C LYS A 13 0.18 -12.13 -1.36
N LEU A 14 -0.38 -11.05 -0.82
CA LEU A 14 -0.69 -10.95 0.62
C LEU A 14 -1.67 -12.05 1.07
N LYS A 15 -2.64 -12.39 0.22
CA LYS A 15 -3.58 -13.50 0.47
C LYS A 15 -2.98 -14.90 0.19
N GLY A 16 -1.72 -14.98 -0.25
CA GLY A 16 -1.05 -16.24 -0.57
C GLY A 16 -1.58 -16.95 -1.82
N LEU A 17 -2.28 -16.25 -2.71
CA LEU A 17 -2.90 -16.85 -3.90
C LEU A 17 -1.95 -16.83 -5.10
N SER A 18 -1.95 -17.90 -5.90
CA SER A 18 -1.40 -17.87 -7.26
C SER A 18 -2.36 -17.14 -8.22
N GLN A 19 -1.90 -16.75 -9.42
CA GLN A 19 -2.80 -16.15 -10.42
C GLN A 19 -3.93 -17.11 -10.81
N GLN A 20 -3.63 -18.41 -10.89
CA GLN A 20 -4.65 -19.44 -11.14
C GLN A 20 -5.62 -19.57 -9.96
N ALA A 21 -5.14 -19.53 -8.72
CA ALA A 21 -6.01 -19.59 -7.55
C ALA A 21 -6.96 -18.39 -7.51
N LEU A 22 -6.47 -17.17 -7.74
CA LEU A 22 -7.33 -15.99 -7.82
C LEU A 22 -8.35 -16.08 -8.98
N ALA A 23 -7.95 -16.61 -10.13
CA ALA A 23 -8.85 -16.83 -11.25
C ALA A 23 -9.96 -17.84 -10.90
N ASN A 24 -9.61 -18.94 -10.23
CA ASN A 24 -10.56 -19.97 -9.79
C ASN A 24 -11.59 -19.38 -8.79
N GLU A 25 -11.12 -18.62 -7.80
CA GLU A 25 -11.98 -17.92 -6.83
C GLU A 25 -12.89 -16.88 -7.50
N CYS A 26 -12.42 -16.26 -8.59
CA CYS A 26 -13.23 -15.37 -9.43
C CYS A 26 -14.14 -16.11 -10.43
N GLN A 27 -14.17 -17.44 -10.40
CA GLN A 27 -14.90 -18.32 -11.33
C GLN A 27 -14.52 -18.07 -12.79
N TRP A 28 -13.21 -17.95 -13.06
CA TRP A 28 -12.66 -17.80 -14.40
C TRP A 28 -11.84 -19.03 -14.80
N GLU A 29 -11.98 -19.43 -16.06
CA GLU A 29 -11.41 -20.67 -16.58
C GLU A 29 -9.87 -20.68 -16.65
N SER A 30 -9.22 -19.50 -16.66
CA SER A 30 -7.77 -19.39 -16.87
C SER A 30 -7.13 -18.25 -16.09
N GLN A 31 -5.92 -18.49 -15.58
CA GLN A 31 -5.06 -17.44 -15.00
C GLN A 31 -4.73 -16.29 -15.96
N SER A 32 -4.85 -16.48 -17.28
CA SER A 32 -4.46 -15.48 -18.27
C SER A 32 -5.18 -14.14 -18.06
N ARG A 33 -6.42 -14.15 -17.57
CA ARG A 33 -7.16 -12.92 -17.28
C ARG A 33 -6.48 -12.11 -16.17
N ILE A 34 -6.15 -12.75 -15.05
CA ILE A 34 -5.40 -12.13 -13.95
C ILE A 34 -4.02 -11.68 -14.42
N GLY A 35 -3.28 -12.53 -15.14
CA GLY A 35 -1.96 -12.18 -15.64
C GLY A 35 -1.99 -10.98 -16.60
N ASN A 36 -3.04 -10.83 -17.41
CA ASN A 36 -3.21 -9.68 -18.29
C ASN A 36 -3.51 -8.38 -17.51
N TYR A 37 -4.27 -8.47 -16.43
CA TYR A 37 -4.54 -7.34 -15.53
C TYR A 37 -3.28 -6.93 -14.75
N GLU A 38 -2.56 -7.90 -14.18
CA GLU A 38 -1.36 -7.64 -13.37
C GLU A 38 -0.20 -7.06 -14.17
N ARG A 39 -0.14 -7.32 -15.47
CA ARG A 39 0.83 -6.75 -16.42
C ARG A 39 0.34 -5.48 -17.10
N ASP A 40 -0.84 -4.97 -16.72
CA ASP A 40 -1.49 -3.80 -17.33
C ASP A 40 -1.70 -3.90 -18.86
N THR A 41 -1.68 -5.13 -19.41
CA THR A 41 -1.93 -5.37 -20.85
C THR A 41 -3.41 -5.40 -21.20
N ARG A 42 -4.27 -5.47 -20.19
CA ARG A 42 -5.72 -5.34 -20.32
C ARG A 42 -6.24 -4.65 -19.08
N GLU A 43 -7.22 -3.78 -19.26
CA GLU A 43 -7.91 -3.14 -18.16
C GLU A 43 -9.08 -4.03 -17.68
N PRO A 44 -9.24 -4.25 -16.36
CA PRO A 44 -10.39 -4.98 -15.84
C PRO A 44 -11.66 -4.12 -15.92
N SER A 45 -12.81 -4.77 -16.14
CA SER A 45 -14.09 -4.07 -16.04
C SER A 45 -14.41 -3.72 -14.58
N PHE A 46 -15.37 -2.82 -14.37
CA PHE A 46 -15.85 -2.51 -13.02
C PHE A 46 -16.40 -3.74 -12.28
N GLU A 47 -17.06 -4.66 -13.00
CA GLU A 47 -17.53 -5.92 -12.42
C GLU A 47 -16.38 -6.87 -12.07
N ASP A 48 -15.36 -6.96 -12.92
CA ASP A 48 -14.17 -7.77 -12.63
C ASP A 48 -13.43 -7.21 -11.40
N LEU A 49 -13.30 -5.89 -11.28
CA LEU A 49 -12.69 -5.25 -10.12
C LEU A 49 -13.46 -5.53 -8.83
N LYS A 50 -14.79 -5.41 -8.84
CA LYS A 50 -15.62 -5.74 -7.67
C LYS A 50 -15.45 -7.20 -7.26
N ARG A 51 -15.34 -8.11 -8.24
CA ARG A 51 -15.12 -9.53 -7.98
C ARG A 51 -13.75 -9.79 -7.36
N ILE A 52 -12.70 -9.21 -7.93
CA ILE A 52 -11.33 -9.31 -7.42
C ILE A 52 -11.25 -8.75 -6.01
N ALA A 53 -11.81 -7.56 -5.76
CA ALA A 53 -11.82 -6.93 -4.43
C ALA A 53 -12.47 -7.83 -3.38
N ARG A 54 -13.63 -8.42 -3.71
CA ARG A 54 -14.32 -9.37 -2.83
C ARG A 54 -13.47 -10.60 -2.52
N VAL A 55 -12.88 -11.22 -3.54
CA VAL A 55 -12.03 -12.41 -3.37
C VAL A 55 -10.77 -12.08 -2.59
N LEU A 56 -10.20 -10.88 -2.75
CA LEU A 56 -9.00 -10.45 -2.04
C LEU A 56 -9.30 -9.90 -0.64
N GLU A 57 -10.57 -9.78 -0.25
CA GLU A 57 -11.03 -9.19 1.02
C GLU A 57 -10.52 -7.75 1.23
N VAL A 58 -10.52 -6.97 0.15
CA VAL A 58 -10.15 -5.55 0.15
C VAL A 58 -11.29 -4.71 -0.39
N THR A 59 -11.26 -3.41 -0.10
CA THR A 59 -12.19 -2.46 -0.72
C THR A 59 -11.80 -2.18 -2.16
N LEU A 60 -12.76 -1.70 -2.95
CA LEU A 60 -12.47 -1.24 -4.31
C LEU A 60 -11.50 -0.04 -4.30
N ASN A 61 -11.58 0.80 -3.27
CA ASN A 61 -10.67 1.93 -3.08
C ASN A 61 -9.23 1.46 -2.88
N ASP A 62 -9.02 0.31 -2.24
CA ASP A 62 -7.69 -0.27 -2.04
C ASP A 62 -7.02 -0.67 -3.37
N LEU A 63 -7.83 -1.12 -4.35
CA LEU A 63 -7.35 -1.42 -5.69
C LEU A 63 -7.20 -0.17 -6.57
N LEU A 64 -7.97 0.89 -6.34
CA LEU A 64 -7.99 2.07 -7.21
C LEU A 64 -7.07 3.19 -6.74
N ASN A 65 -6.86 3.34 -5.44
CA ASN A 65 -6.12 4.45 -4.88
C ASN A 65 -4.61 4.16 -4.84
N PRO A 66 -3.78 4.86 -5.62
CA PRO A 66 -2.33 4.70 -5.58
C PRO A 66 -1.71 5.15 -4.24
N ALA A 67 -2.36 6.00 -3.46
CA ALA A 67 -1.79 6.54 -2.21
C ALA A 67 -1.67 5.52 -1.07
N MET A 68 -2.39 4.40 -1.13
CA MET A 68 -2.57 3.51 0.03
C MET A 68 -1.43 2.50 0.24
N GLN A 69 -0.54 2.31 -0.75
CA GLN A 69 0.66 1.47 -0.59
C GLN A 69 1.74 2.11 0.31
N ILE A 70 1.54 3.35 0.79
CA ILE A 70 2.44 3.99 1.76
C ILE A 70 2.08 3.60 3.20
N ALA A 71 0.86 3.12 3.47
CA ALA A 71 0.34 3.04 4.83
C ALA A 71 0.36 1.64 5.47
N GLU A 72 0.43 0.54 4.71
CA GLU A 72 0.18 -0.81 5.27
C GLU A 72 1.23 -1.87 4.93
N SER A 73 2.50 -1.49 4.92
CA SER A 73 3.57 -2.46 5.14
C SER A 73 3.58 -2.83 6.64
N LYS A 74 3.10 -4.02 6.99
CA LYS A 74 3.34 -4.65 8.30
C LYS A 74 4.83 -4.95 8.59
N ASP A 75 5.73 -4.50 7.72
CA ASP A 75 7.16 -4.34 7.99
C ASP A 75 7.56 -2.90 7.71
N GLY A 76 7.94 -2.16 8.76
CA GLY A 76 8.37 -0.77 8.67
C GLY A 76 9.64 -0.57 7.84
N HIS A 77 9.47 -0.35 6.54
CA HIS A 77 10.54 0.05 5.62
C HIS A 77 10.18 1.36 4.91
N TYR A 78 10.62 2.48 5.49
CA TYR A 78 10.93 3.68 4.72
C TYR A 78 11.97 3.31 3.66
N ALA A 79 11.79 3.79 2.42
CA ALA A 79 12.61 3.51 1.26
C ALA A 79 14.13 3.37 1.59
N SER A 80 14.70 2.19 1.26
CA SER A 80 16.14 1.86 1.23
C SER A 80 16.96 2.37 2.43
N ASP A 81 17.40 1.44 3.30
CA ASP A 81 18.24 1.66 4.49
C ASP A 81 19.54 2.50 4.28
N GLU A 82 19.87 2.91 3.06
CA GLU A 82 21.13 3.59 2.73
C GLU A 82 21.23 5.07 3.20
N LYS A 83 20.15 5.72 3.67
CA LYS A 83 20.20 7.16 4.04
C LYS A 83 19.65 7.55 5.41
N ILE A 84 19.09 6.63 6.19
CA ILE A 84 18.55 6.96 7.52
C ILE A 84 19.61 6.72 8.59
N SER A 85 19.98 7.77 9.34
CA SER A 85 20.88 7.60 10.49
C SER A 85 20.23 6.73 11.57
N PRO A 86 20.99 5.92 12.33
CA PRO A 86 20.45 5.10 13.41
C PRO A 86 19.63 5.91 14.43
N ARG A 87 20.06 7.15 14.68
CA ARG A 87 19.36 8.08 15.58
C ARG A 87 18.01 8.52 15.00
N SER A 88 17.98 8.85 13.70
CA SER A 88 16.74 9.24 13.01
C SER A 88 15.72 8.10 13.07
N ARG A 89 16.16 6.86 12.84
CA ARG A 89 15.31 5.67 12.95
C ARG A 89 14.73 5.50 14.35
N GLN A 90 15.58 5.57 15.37
CA GLN A 90 15.14 5.43 16.77
C GLN A 90 14.08 6.47 17.17
N VAL A 91 14.21 7.71 16.69
CA VAL A 91 13.23 8.77 16.96
C VAL A 91 11.90 8.47 16.26
N LEU A 92 11.95 8.11 14.98
CA LEU A 92 10.75 7.77 14.20
C LEU A 92 10.00 6.58 14.82
N ASP A 93 10.69 5.51 15.22
CA ASP A 93 10.07 4.34 15.84
C ASP A 93 9.31 4.69 17.14
N ARG A 94 9.89 5.58 17.95
CA ARG A 94 9.25 6.04 19.20
C ARG A 94 7.99 6.86 18.93
N ILE A 95 8.01 7.69 17.89
CA ILE A 95 6.85 8.49 17.48
C ILE A 95 5.75 7.57 16.94
N THR A 96 6.11 6.63 16.07
CA THR A 96 5.18 5.62 15.53
C THR A 96 4.52 4.82 16.66
N PHE A 97 5.30 4.33 17.63
CA PHE A 97 4.76 3.61 18.78
C PHE A 97 3.84 4.48 19.64
N ALA A 98 4.15 5.76 19.84
CA ALA A 98 3.27 6.67 20.55
C ALA A 98 1.96 6.93 19.79
N ALA A 99 2.01 7.05 18.47
CA ALA A 99 0.84 7.21 17.60
C ALA A 99 -0.10 6.00 17.68
N CYS A 100 0.43 4.77 17.54
CA CYS A 100 -0.36 3.54 17.62
C CYS A 100 -1.06 3.34 18.97
N GLN A 101 -0.52 3.95 20.04
CA GLN A 101 -1.09 3.89 21.39
C GLN A 101 -1.99 5.09 21.71
N GLY A 102 -2.25 5.98 20.75
CA GLY A 102 -3.07 7.18 20.96
C GLY A 102 -2.45 8.19 21.94
N ARG A 103 -1.13 8.18 22.13
CA ARG A 103 -0.42 9.01 23.11
C ARG A 103 0.14 10.32 22.56
N LEU A 104 -0.13 10.64 21.29
CA LEU A 104 0.25 11.92 20.71
C LEU A 104 -0.81 12.97 21.09
N ALA A 105 -0.38 14.05 21.74
CA ALA A 105 -1.25 15.19 22.00
C ALA A 105 -1.34 16.10 20.77
N GLU A 106 -2.34 16.98 20.75
CA GLU A 106 -2.55 17.93 19.65
C GLU A 106 -1.31 18.79 19.35
N LYS A 107 -0.62 19.27 20.40
CA LYS A 107 0.64 20.00 20.26
C LYS A 107 1.74 19.21 19.55
N ASP A 108 1.78 17.89 19.73
CA ASP A 108 2.78 17.01 19.12
C ASP A 108 2.48 16.86 17.63
N LEU A 109 1.19 16.75 17.27
CA LEU A 109 0.74 16.72 15.87
C LEU A 109 1.06 18.02 15.13
N ILE A 110 0.79 19.17 15.75
CA ILE A 110 1.12 20.48 15.17
C ILE A 110 2.63 20.59 14.90
N LEU A 111 3.46 20.16 15.84
CA LEU A 111 4.91 20.19 15.67
C LEU A 111 5.37 19.27 14.54
N LEU A 112 4.83 18.05 14.46
CA LEU A 112 5.14 17.10 13.39
C LEU A 112 4.74 17.66 12.01
N GLU A 113 3.59 18.32 11.92
CA GLU A 113 3.13 18.97 10.69
C GLU A 113 4.05 20.13 10.29
N GLN A 114 4.49 20.96 11.24
CA GLN A 114 5.46 22.02 10.98
C GLN A 114 6.80 21.48 10.47
N ILE A 115 7.28 20.38 11.06
CA ILE A 115 8.49 19.70 10.62
C ILE A 115 8.31 19.17 9.18
N ALA A 116 7.18 18.53 8.88
CA ALA A 116 6.89 18.02 7.54
C ALA A 116 6.88 19.15 6.48
N ARG A 117 6.17 20.24 6.75
CA ARG A 117 6.12 21.42 5.86
C ARG A 117 7.50 22.03 5.60
N ARG A 118 8.38 22.04 6.60
CA ARG A 118 9.76 22.50 6.45
C ARG A 118 10.57 21.60 5.53
N LEU A 119 10.35 20.28 5.57
CA LEU A 119 11.08 19.31 4.75
C LEU A 119 10.57 19.26 3.29
N GLU A 120 9.31 19.63 3.04
CA GLU A 120 8.71 19.67 1.70
C GLU A 120 9.16 20.88 0.86
N LYS A 121 9.59 21.96 1.52
CA LYS A 121 10.20 23.12 0.86
C LYS A 121 11.71 22.96 0.91
N PRO A 122 12.38 22.53 -0.18
CA PRO A 122 13.82 22.63 -0.23
C PRO A 122 14.17 24.12 -0.08
N ASP A 123 15.15 24.43 0.76
CA ASP A 123 15.60 25.80 1.03
C ASP A 123 15.76 26.61 -0.28
N ASP A 124 15.26 27.86 -0.30
CA ASP A 124 15.60 28.87 -1.33
C ASP A 124 17.12 29.14 -1.36
#